data_AF-A0A1H6B074-F1
#
_entry.id   AF-A0A1H6B074-F1
#
_cell.length_a   1.000
_cell.length_b   1.000
_cell.length_c   1.000
_cell.angle_alpha   90.00
_cell.angle_beta   90.00
_cell.angle_gamma   90.00
#
_symmetry.space_group_name_H-M   'P 1'
#
loop_
_entity.id
_entity.type
_entity.pdbx_description
1 polymer ?
#
loop_
_entity_poly.entity_id
_entity_poly.type
_entity_poly.pdbx_seq_one_letter_code
_entity_poly.pdbx_strand_id
1 'polypeptide(L)'
;MKRLCLSFAVILMSIVAFGQQPTKLTGAYMAKEGKINHLWLFIDGYSSYIQYEDDKYLSTWGGPFSMGEDGIVVDIEYSDANPAEVGTKKSTSAKLNGNAISSAKLTYKQLPPKAQDLDGLWRITGRQQGDKMGEIPRGDRKTIKLLVSGYFQWIAINPAERGFYGTGGGTYRFADKKYTEHIVFFSRDNSRVGADLSFDGELKDGAWHHKGLSSKGDPIYEIWSRDN
;
A
#
# COMPACT_ATOMS: atom_id res chain seq x y z
N MET A 1 80.17 10.32 3.75
CA MET A 1 79.20 9.97 2.68
C MET A 1 77.98 9.30 3.34
N LYS A 2 76.92 10.06 3.66
CA LYS A 2 75.67 9.51 4.21
C LYS A 2 74.59 9.68 3.15
N ARG A 3 74.05 8.58 2.64
CA ARG A 3 73.01 8.55 1.59
C ARG A 3 71.67 8.85 2.25
N LEU A 4 70.98 9.90 1.77
CA LEU A 4 69.64 10.26 2.17
C LEU A 4 68.65 9.48 1.29
N CYS A 5 67.98 8.47 1.84
CA CYS A 5 66.88 7.78 1.15
C CYS A 5 65.62 8.64 1.26
N LEU A 6 65.14 9.18 0.14
CA LEU A 6 63.88 9.89 0.04
C LEU A 6 62.75 8.86 -0.14
N SER A 7 61.99 8.58 0.91
CA SER A 7 60.81 7.72 0.85
C SER A 7 59.62 8.54 0.35
N PHE A 8 59.14 8.23 -0.86
CA PHE A 8 57.96 8.85 -1.45
C PHE A 8 56.70 8.15 -0.89
N ALA A 9 56.03 8.79 0.08
CA ALA A 9 54.76 8.29 0.61
C ALA A 9 53.61 8.69 -0.32
N VAL A 10 53.07 7.73 -1.06
CA VAL A 10 51.86 7.90 -1.87
C VAL A 10 50.65 7.88 -0.93
N ILE A 11 50.02 9.03 -0.72
CA ILE A 11 48.75 9.14 0.01
C ILE A 11 47.62 8.77 -0.97
N LEU A 12 47.08 7.56 -0.86
CA LEU A 12 45.85 7.18 -1.55
C LEU A 12 44.66 7.88 -0.86
N MET A 13 44.09 8.88 -1.53
CA MET A 13 42.82 9.49 -1.14
C MET A 13 41.68 8.56 -1.61
N SER A 14 41.11 7.78 -0.69
CA SER A 14 39.93 6.95 -0.96
C SER A 14 38.73 7.88 -1.18
N ILE A 15 38.31 8.02 -2.43
CA ILE A 15 37.03 8.66 -2.76
C ILE A 15 35.93 7.70 -2.31
N VAL A 16 35.33 7.98 -1.15
CA VAL A 16 34.11 7.30 -0.72
C VAL A 16 32.99 7.85 -1.59
N ALA A 17 32.63 7.11 -2.64
CA ALA A 17 31.41 7.37 -3.38
C ALA A 17 30.22 7.15 -2.44
N PHE A 18 29.61 8.23 -1.97
CA PHE A 18 28.28 8.17 -1.37
C PHE A 18 27.30 7.77 -2.48
N GLY A 19 27.09 6.46 -2.66
CA GLY A 19 25.97 5.98 -3.47
C GLY A 19 24.69 6.51 -2.85
N GLN A 20 23.92 7.30 -3.61
CA GLN A 20 22.55 7.60 -3.23
C GLN A 20 21.83 6.26 -3.03
N GLN A 21 21.35 6.00 -1.82
CA GLN A 21 20.40 4.91 -1.58
C GLN A 21 19.26 5.10 -2.59
N PRO A 22 18.85 4.07 -3.34
CA PRO A 22 17.75 4.22 -4.28
C PRO A 22 16.52 4.71 -3.50
N THR A 23 15.94 5.82 -3.94
CA THR A 23 14.74 6.40 -3.33
C THR A 23 13.64 5.33 -3.36
N LYS A 24 13.34 4.73 -2.20
CA LYS A 24 12.29 3.71 -2.09
C LYS A 24 10.95 4.42 -2.30
N LEU A 25 10.29 4.12 -3.41
CA LEU A 25 8.96 4.65 -3.69
C LEU A 25 7.99 4.17 -2.60
N THR A 26 7.54 5.12 -1.78
CA THR A 26 6.57 4.91 -0.71
C THR A 26 5.70 6.15 -0.55
N GLY A 27 4.45 5.98 -0.15
CA GLY A 27 3.51 7.08 0.06
C GLY A 27 2.18 6.89 -0.66
N ALA A 28 1.29 7.86 -0.44
CA ALA A 28 0.06 8.01 -1.20
C ALA A 28 0.25 9.13 -2.24
N TYR A 29 -0.17 8.89 -3.47
CA TYR A 29 -0.04 9.83 -4.58
C TYR A 29 -1.41 10.04 -5.21
N MET A 30 -1.77 11.30 -5.48
CA MET A 30 -3.10 11.67 -5.98
C MET A 30 -2.99 12.50 -7.25
N ALA A 31 -3.78 12.13 -8.25
CA ALA A 31 -4.13 12.99 -9.39
C ALA A 31 -5.65 13.14 -9.47
N LYS A 32 -6.12 14.19 -10.16
CA LYS A 32 -7.55 14.39 -10.44
C LYS A 32 -7.74 14.69 -11.92
N GLU A 33 -8.66 13.99 -12.56
CA GLU A 33 -9.05 14.16 -13.96
C GLU A 33 -10.56 14.38 -14.02
N GLY A 34 -10.99 15.63 -14.16
CA GLY A 34 -12.40 15.99 -14.03
C GLY A 34 -12.95 15.61 -12.65
N LYS A 35 -13.91 14.67 -12.62
CA LYS A 35 -14.51 14.14 -11.39
C LYS A 35 -13.74 12.95 -10.80
N ILE A 36 -12.86 12.33 -11.56
CA ILE A 36 -12.18 11.09 -11.17
C ILE A 36 -10.96 11.44 -10.33
N ASN A 37 -10.95 10.96 -9.09
CA ASN A 37 -9.77 10.92 -8.23
C ASN A 37 -8.98 9.64 -8.57
N HIS A 38 -7.68 9.79 -8.78
CA HIS A 38 -6.76 8.68 -9.00
C HIS A 38 -5.77 8.62 -7.84
N LEU A 39 -6.01 7.66 -6.93
CA LEU A 39 -5.15 7.40 -5.79
C LEU A 39 -4.22 6.24 -6.11
N TRP A 40 -2.93 6.42 -5.87
CA TRP A 40 -1.94 5.36 -6.00
C TRP A 40 -1.14 5.24 -4.70
N LEU A 41 -1.31 4.11 -4.04
CA LEU A 41 -0.65 3.76 -2.79
C LEU A 41 0.59 2.92 -3.09
N PHE A 42 1.71 3.23 -2.43
CA PHE A 42 2.94 2.45 -2.47
C PHE A 42 3.44 2.22 -1.05
N ILE A 43 3.58 0.98 -0.65
CA ILE A 43 4.14 0.61 0.65
C ILE A 43 4.63 -0.82 0.62
N ASP A 44 5.75 -1.10 1.30
CA ASP A 44 6.32 -2.45 1.45
C ASP A 44 6.49 -3.24 0.12
N GLY A 45 6.84 -2.54 -0.96
CA GLY A 45 7.03 -3.18 -2.28
C GLY A 45 5.73 -3.55 -2.99
N TYR A 46 4.59 -3.15 -2.46
CA TYR A 46 3.27 -3.37 -3.03
C TYR A 46 2.61 -2.05 -3.43
N SER A 47 1.88 -2.07 -4.53
CA SER A 47 1.16 -0.91 -5.03
C SER A 47 -0.32 -1.20 -5.19
N SER A 48 -1.15 -0.17 -4.99
CA SER A 48 -2.53 -0.21 -5.41
C SER A 48 -2.96 1.10 -6.05
N TYR A 49 -3.50 0.98 -7.26
CA TYR A 49 -4.12 2.07 -7.98
C TYR A 49 -5.63 1.98 -7.86
N ILE A 50 -6.26 3.10 -7.53
CA ILE A 50 -7.70 3.20 -7.27
C ILE A 50 -8.27 4.41 -8.02
N GLN A 51 -9.40 4.21 -8.68
CA GLN A 51 -10.19 5.27 -9.28
C GLN A 51 -11.54 5.36 -8.57
N TYR A 52 -11.93 6.59 -8.20
CA TYR A 52 -13.22 6.87 -7.58
C TYR A 52 -13.65 8.32 -7.84
N GLU A 53 -14.95 8.56 -7.90
CA GLU A 53 -15.56 9.90 -7.76
C GLU A 53 -15.94 10.13 -6.30
N ASP A 54 -16.39 11.34 -5.96
CA ASP A 54 -16.64 11.74 -4.57
C ASP A 54 -17.69 10.87 -3.85
N ASP A 55 -18.56 10.17 -4.57
CA ASP A 55 -19.62 9.30 -4.04
C ASP A 55 -19.62 7.88 -4.65
N LYS A 56 -18.61 7.53 -5.44
CA LYS A 56 -18.65 6.32 -6.27
C LYS A 56 -17.29 5.69 -6.51
N TYR A 57 -17.17 4.42 -6.15
CA TYR A 57 -16.04 3.59 -6.59
C TYR A 57 -16.11 3.29 -8.10
N LEU A 58 -14.96 3.31 -8.79
CA LEU A 58 -14.87 3.01 -10.22
C LEU A 58 -14.06 1.74 -10.53
N SER A 59 -12.81 1.66 -10.07
CA SER A 59 -11.92 0.52 -10.37
C SER A 59 -10.70 0.47 -9.46
N THR A 60 -10.05 -0.69 -9.41
CA THR A 60 -8.76 -0.87 -8.77
C THR A 60 -7.95 -1.98 -9.43
N TRP A 61 -6.64 -1.77 -9.47
CA TRP A 61 -5.68 -2.81 -9.80
C TRP A 61 -4.41 -2.61 -8.99
N GLY A 62 -3.68 -3.69 -8.74
CA GLY A 62 -2.50 -3.62 -7.89
C GLY A 62 -1.77 -4.94 -7.77
N GLY A 63 -0.67 -4.88 -7.01
CA GLY A 63 0.27 -5.97 -6.89
C GLY A 63 1.66 -5.51 -6.45
N PRO A 64 2.60 -6.44 -6.29
CA PRO A 64 4.02 -6.13 -6.12
C PRO A 64 4.51 -5.23 -7.25
N PHE A 65 5.38 -4.27 -6.93
CA PHE A 65 5.91 -3.35 -7.92
C PHE A 65 7.44 -3.31 -7.90
N SER A 66 7.99 -2.87 -9.02
CA SER A 66 9.41 -2.58 -9.19
C SER A 66 9.58 -1.32 -10.04
N MET A 67 10.78 -0.73 -9.97
CA MET A 67 11.17 0.39 -10.84
C MET A 67 11.89 -0.19 -12.06
N GLY A 68 11.28 -0.09 -13.24
CA GLY A 68 11.89 -0.42 -14.52
C GLY A 68 12.50 0.81 -15.21
N GLU A 69 13.16 0.60 -16.35
CA GLU A 69 13.79 1.67 -17.15
C GLU A 69 12.78 2.75 -17.61
N ASP A 70 11.58 2.30 -18.00
CA ASP A 70 10.52 3.16 -18.52
C ASP A 70 9.52 3.65 -17.46
N GLY A 71 9.67 3.21 -16.21
CA GLY A 71 8.81 3.63 -15.10
C GLY A 71 8.40 2.47 -14.20
N ILE A 72 7.32 2.67 -13.45
CA ILE A 72 6.80 1.69 -12.49
C ILE A 72 6.20 0.49 -13.23
N VAL A 73 6.66 -0.70 -12.86
CA VAL A 73 6.16 -1.99 -13.34
C VAL A 73 5.46 -2.71 -12.19
N VAL A 74 4.22 -3.17 -12.42
CA VAL A 74 3.41 -3.87 -11.41
C VAL A 74 3.10 -5.28 -11.87
N ASP A 75 3.39 -6.26 -11.02
CA ASP A 75 2.96 -7.66 -11.20
C ASP A 75 1.51 -7.76 -10.74
N ILE A 76 0.55 -7.84 -11.67
CA ILE A 76 -0.88 -7.66 -11.38
C ILE A 76 -1.43 -8.89 -10.63
N GLU A 77 -1.75 -8.71 -9.35
CA GLU A 77 -2.43 -9.71 -8.52
C GLU A 77 -3.96 -9.55 -8.55
N TYR A 78 -4.44 -8.34 -8.85
CA TYR A 78 -5.86 -8.07 -9.05
C TYR A 78 -6.07 -6.89 -10.01
N SER A 79 -7.16 -6.97 -10.76
CA SER A 79 -7.67 -5.90 -11.63
C SER A 79 -9.15 -6.17 -11.80
N ASP A 80 -10.00 -5.39 -11.15
CA ASP A 80 -11.45 -5.66 -11.12
C ASP A 80 -12.11 -5.35 -12.48
N ALA A 81 -11.68 -4.26 -13.12
CA ALA A 81 -12.16 -3.85 -14.43
C ALA A 81 -11.56 -4.68 -15.58
N ASN A 82 -10.35 -5.24 -15.41
CA ASN A 82 -9.68 -6.04 -16.44
C ASN A 82 -9.06 -7.34 -15.88
N PRO A 83 -9.88 -8.33 -15.45
CA PRO A 83 -9.37 -9.55 -14.81
C PRO A 83 -8.39 -10.37 -15.67
N ALA A 84 -8.45 -10.23 -17.00
CA ALA A 84 -7.53 -10.92 -17.92
C ALA A 84 -6.06 -10.49 -17.74
N GLU A 85 -5.79 -9.33 -17.15
CA GLU A 85 -4.43 -8.86 -16.85
C GLU A 85 -3.83 -9.52 -15.60
N VAL A 86 -4.63 -10.19 -14.76
CA VAL A 86 -4.14 -10.84 -13.54
C VAL A 86 -3.16 -11.97 -13.89
N GLY A 87 -1.99 -11.93 -13.26
CA GLY A 87 -0.85 -12.80 -13.55
C GLY A 87 0.11 -12.25 -14.60
N THR A 88 -0.10 -11.03 -15.10
CA THR A 88 0.79 -10.35 -16.07
C THR A 88 1.54 -9.17 -15.43
N LYS A 89 2.54 -8.65 -16.13
CA LYS A 89 3.24 -7.41 -15.75
C LYS A 89 2.66 -6.22 -16.48
N LYS A 90 2.33 -5.15 -15.76
CA LYS A 90 1.86 -3.87 -16.33
C LYS A 90 2.93 -2.79 -16.22
N SER A 91 3.42 -2.32 -17.36
CA SER A 91 4.36 -1.19 -17.45
C SER A 91 3.60 0.12 -17.64
N THR A 92 3.71 1.04 -16.69
CA THR A 92 2.82 2.21 -16.62
C THR A 92 3.34 3.47 -17.31
N SER A 93 4.59 3.47 -17.81
CA SER A 93 5.36 4.66 -18.23
C SER A 93 5.51 5.75 -17.14
N ALA A 94 5.00 5.50 -15.92
CA ALA A 94 4.95 6.48 -14.86
C ALA A 94 6.30 6.54 -14.12
N LYS A 95 6.89 7.72 -14.03
CA LYS A 95 8.22 7.93 -13.46
C LYS A 95 8.14 8.80 -12.22
N LEU A 96 8.91 8.44 -11.20
CA LEU A 96 9.09 9.25 -10.00
C LEU A 96 10.04 10.42 -10.33
N ASN A 97 9.56 11.65 -10.20
CA ASN A 97 10.31 12.89 -10.41
C ASN A 97 10.19 13.76 -9.15
N GLY A 98 11.23 13.76 -8.31
CA GLY A 98 11.15 14.35 -6.98
C GLY A 98 10.06 13.69 -6.14
N ASN A 99 9.08 14.46 -5.68
CA ASN A 99 7.95 13.99 -4.86
C ASN A 99 6.66 13.79 -5.68
N ALA A 100 6.75 13.61 -6.99
CA ALA A 100 5.60 13.39 -7.84
C ALA A 100 5.83 12.20 -8.77
N ILE A 101 4.77 11.50 -9.13
CA ILE A 101 4.80 10.49 -10.19
C ILE A 101 4.17 11.13 -11.41
N SER A 102 4.85 11.08 -12.56
CA SER A 102 4.31 11.62 -13.81
C SER A 102 4.25 10.53 -14.88
N SER A 103 3.11 10.43 -15.55
CA SER A 103 2.95 9.70 -16.81
C SER A 103 2.67 10.68 -17.95
N ALA A 104 2.51 10.18 -19.18
CA ALA A 104 2.13 11.02 -20.32
C ALA A 104 0.76 11.73 -20.15
N LYS A 105 -0.13 11.19 -19.30
CA LYS A 105 -1.50 11.69 -19.13
C LYS A 105 -1.73 12.41 -17.80
N LEU A 106 -1.14 11.92 -16.72
CA LEU A 106 -1.43 12.38 -15.36
C LEU A 106 -0.15 12.64 -14.56
N THR A 107 -0.19 13.67 -13.74
CA THR A 107 0.82 13.91 -12.69
C THR A 107 0.18 13.71 -11.33
N TYR A 108 0.66 12.72 -10.60
CA TYR A 108 0.25 12.38 -9.25
C TYR A 108 1.15 13.09 -8.26
N LYS A 109 0.57 13.99 -7.47
CA LYS A 109 1.27 14.67 -6.38
C LYS A 109 1.32 13.74 -5.18
N GLN A 110 2.49 13.61 -4.53
CA GLN A 110 2.55 12.95 -3.24
C GLN A 110 1.69 13.72 -2.23
N LEU A 111 0.85 12.98 -1.52
CA LEU A 111 0.06 13.49 -0.41
C LEU A 111 0.99 13.66 0.82
N PRO A 112 0.70 14.62 1.72
CA PRO A 112 1.55 14.88 2.87
C PRO A 112 1.85 13.59 3.65
N PRO A 113 3.13 13.28 3.91
CA PRO A 113 3.48 12.14 4.73
C PRO A 113 2.84 12.25 6.11
N LYS A 114 2.22 11.15 6.56
CA LYS A 114 1.60 11.04 7.88
C LYS A 114 1.90 9.66 8.43
N ALA A 115 3.14 9.50 8.91
CA ALA A 115 3.66 8.26 9.45
C ALA A 115 2.85 7.82 10.67
N GLN A 116 2.44 6.56 10.69
CA GLN A 116 1.67 5.95 11.79
C GLN A 116 2.14 4.52 12.02
N ASP A 117 1.99 3.99 13.24
CA ASP A 117 2.50 2.66 13.61
C ASP A 117 1.91 1.51 12.76
N LEU A 118 0.71 1.71 12.21
CA LEU A 118 0.05 0.76 11.32
C LEU A 118 0.44 0.90 9.85
N ASP A 119 1.25 1.89 9.45
CA ASP A 119 1.70 2.00 8.05
C ASP A 119 2.36 0.68 7.62
N GLY A 120 1.93 0.16 6.48
CA GLY A 120 2.47 -0.98 5.75
C GLY A 120 1.44 -1.89 5.10
N LEU A 121 1.93 -3.00 4.57
CA LEU A 121 1.11 -4.04 3.97
C LEU A 121 0.79 -5.12 5.00
N TRP A 122 -0.50 -5.35 5.20
CA TRP A 122 -1.03 -6.32 6.15
C TRP A 122 -1.85 -7.38 5.44
N ARG A 123 -1.83 -8.60 5.96
CA ARG A 123 -2.71 -9.71 5.57
C ARG A 123 -3.47 -10.21 6.77
N ILE A 124 -4.77 -10.49 6.60
CA ILE A 124 -5.55 -11.13 7.66
C ILE A 124 -5.05 -12.57 7.89
N THR A 125 -4.73 -12.90 9.14
CA THR A 125 -4.17 -14.19 9.57
C THR A 125 -4.98 -14.84 10.68
N GLY A 126 -5.90 -14.10 11.30
CA GLY A 126 -6.85 -14.67 12.24
C GLY A 126 -8.18 -13.95 12.22
N ARG A 127 -9.24 -14.68 12.55
CA ARG A 127 -10.59 -14.12 12.71
C ARG A 127 -11.36 -14.88 13.76
N GLN A 128 -12.06 -14.15 14.62
CA GLN A 128 -12.95 -14.76 15.59
C GLN A 128 -14.18 -15.38 14.90
N GLN A 129 -14.47 -16.63 15.27
CA GLN A 129 -15.67 -17.37 14.87
C GLN A 129 -16.35 -17.90 16.14
N GLY A 130 -17.54 -17.37 16.45
CA GLY A 130 -18.15 -17.56 17.76
C GLY A 130 -17.21 -17.08 18.86
N ASP A 131 -16.91 -17.95 19.82
CA ASP A 131 -16.05 -17.61 20.98
C ASP A 131 -14.57 -17.95 20.77
N LYS A 132 -14.18 -18.44 19.59
CA LYS A 132 -12.80 -18.89 19.32
C LYS A 132 -12.13 -18.03 18.27
N MET A 133 -10.85 -17.74 18.49
CA MET A 133 -10.00 -17.17 17.45
C MET A 133 -9.56 -18.30 16.50
N GLY A 134 -9.97 -18.21 15.25
CA GLY A 134 -9.54 -19.12 14.19
C GLY A 134 -8.34 -18.56 13.44
N GLU A 135 -7.38 -19.43 13.11
CA GLU A 135 -6.26 -19.10 12.22
C GLU A 135 -6.70 -19.17 10.75
N ILE A 136 -6.19 -18.24 9.94
CA ILE A 136 -6.39 -18.22 8.49
C ILE A 136 -5.04 -18.55 7.85
N PRO A 137 -4.85 -19.78 7.33
CA PRO A 137 -3.60 -20.17 6.71
C PRO A 137 -3.33 -19.34 5.45
N ARG A 138 -2.05 -19.19 5.11
CA ARG A 138 -1.66 -18.59 3.82
C ARG A 138 -2.15 -19.48 2.67
N GLY A 139 -2.67 -18.81 1.65
CA GLY A 139 -3.21 -19.41 0.42
C GLY A 139 -3.52 -18.34 -0.61
N ASP A 140 -3.94 -18.77 -1.80
CA ASP A 140 -4.19 -17.89 -2.95
C ASP A 140 -5.26 -16.85 -2.65
N ARG A 141 -6.38 -17.29 -2.07
CA ARG A 141 -7.39 -16.38 -1.55
C ARG A 141 -6.83 -15.62 -0.34
N LYS A 142 -6.80 -14.29 -0.42
CA LYS A 142 -6.26 -13.43 0.62
C LYS A 142 -7.06 -12.14 0.76
N THR A 143 -7.08 -11.61 1.98
CA THR A 143 -7.47 -10.21 2.22
C THR A 143 -6.26 -9.47 2.73
N ILE A 144 -5.89 -8.41 2.02
CA ILE A 144 -4.77 -7.55 2.37
C ILE A 144 -5.28 -6.14 2.69
N LYS A 145 -4.52 -5.39 3.48
CA LYS A 145 -4.76 -3.97 3.76
C LYS A 145 -3.45 -3.21 3.59
N LEU A 146 -3.46 -2.23 2.70
CA LEU A 146 -2.39 -1.25 2.57
C LEU A 146 -2.74 -0.07 3.47
N LEU A 147 -1.81 0.36 4.31
CA LEU A 147 -1.91 1.60 5.09
C LEU A 147 -0.66 2.43 4.83
N VAL A 148 -0.80 3.66 4.36
CA VAL A 148 0.35 4.53 4.11
C VAL A 148 -0.06 6.00 4.12
N SER A 149 0.70 6.85 4.82
CA SER A 149 0.50 8.31 4.83
C SER A 149 -0.93 8.72 5.22
N GLY A 150 -1.57 7.97 6.11
CA GLY A 150 -2.96 8.21 6.53
C GLY A 150 -4.02 7.82 5.49
N TYR A 151 -3.65 7.11 4.43
CA TYR A 151 -4.57 6.48 3.49
C TYR A 151 -4.56 4.98 3.67
N PHE A 152 -5.70 4.35 3.40
CA PHE A 152 -5.79 2.89 3.43
C PHE A 152 -6.66 2.35 2.31
N GLN A 153 -6.42 1.08 2.02
CA GLN A 153 -7.31 0.25 1.23
C GLN A 153 -7.22 -1.18 1.74
N TRP A 154 -8.35 -1.82 1.98
CA TRP A 154 -8.41 -3.27 2.07
C TRP A 154 -8.92 -3.87 0.77
N ILE A 155 -8.41 -5.03 0.38
CA ILE A 155 -8.83 -5.76 -0.83
C ILE A 155 -8.91 -7.26 -0.52
N ALA A 156 -10.02 -7.89 -0.89
CA ALA A 156 -10.20 -9.34 -0.84
C ALA A 156 -10.11 -9.93 -2.26
N ILE A 157 -9.13 -10.81 -2.50
CA ILE A 157 -8.75 -11.31 -3.83
C ILE A 157 -8.41 -12.81 -3.81
N ASN A 158 -8.39 -13.43 -4.99
CA ASN A 158 -7.78 -14.74 -5.26
C ASN A 158 -7.02 -14.65 -6.60
N PRO A 159 -5.71 -14.33 -6.59
CA PRO A 159 -4.95 -14.14 -7.82
C PRO A 159 -4.92 -15.38 -8.72
N ALA A 160 -4.90 -16.59 -8.15
CA ALA A 160 -4.87 -17.85 -8.90
C ALA A 160 -6.14 -18.06 -9.75
N GLU A 161 -7.28 -17.60 -9.26
CA GLU A 161 -8.57 -17.65 -9.96
C GLU A 161 -8.92 -16.34 -10.67
N ARG A 162 -8.02 -15.33 -10.63
CA ARG A 162 -8.31 -13.95 -11.05
C ARG A 162 -9.54 -13.36 -10.34
N GLY A 163 -9.80 -13.84 -9.13
CA GLY A 163 -10.96 -13.49 -8.32
C GLY A 163 -10.76 -12.14 -7.64
N PHE A 164 -11.73 -11.25 -7.82
CA PHE A 164 -11.87 -10.02 -7.04
C PHE A 164 -13.17 -10.09 -6.26
N TYR A 165 -13.07 -9.98 -4.93
CA TYR A 165 -14.24 -10.08 -4.06
C TYR A 165 -14.67 -8.74 -3.51
N GLY A 166 -13.81 -7.72 -3.46
CA GLY A 166 -14.21 -6.38 -3.10
C GLY A 166 -13.10 -5.59 -2.42
N THR A 167 -13.29 -4.27 -2.37
CA THR A 167 -12.37 -3.35 -1.73
C THR A 167 -13.13 -2.19 -1.10
N GLY A 168 -12.59 -1.66 -0.02
CA GLY A 168 -12.97 -0.36 0.54
C GLY A 168 -11.71 0.38 0.98
N GLY A 169 -11.82 1.70 1.08
CA GLY A 169 -10.68 2.51 1.47
C GLY A 169 -11.02 3.98 1.62
N GLY A 170 -9.99 4.74 1.95
CA GLY A 170 -10.08 6.15 2.24
C GLY A 170 -8.96 6.61 3.14
N THR A 171 -9.29 7.40 4.15
CA THR A 171 -8.30 7.88 5.11
C THR A 171 -8.41 7.13 6.43
N TYR A 172 -7.30 7.03 7.15
CA TYR A 172 -7.27 6.40 8.45
C TYR A 172 -6.45 7.19 9.45
N ARG A 173 -6.74 6.94 10.73
CA ARG A 173 -5.92 7.37 11.86
C ARG A 173 -5.75 6.20 12.84
N PHE A 174 -4.55 6.05 13.36
CA PHE A 174 -4.24 5.17 14.48
C PHE A 174 -3.61 6.00 15.61
N ALA A 175 -4.32 6.13 16.72
CA ALA A 175 -3.87 6.84 17.91
C ALA A 175 -4.59 6.28 19.13
N ASP A 176 -3.94 6.28 20.30
CA ASP A 176 -4.57 5.91 21.58
C ASP A 176 -5.29 4.55 21.55
N LYS A 177 -4.69 3.55 20.88
CA LYS A 177 -5.26 2.21 20.65
C LYS A 177 -6.58 2.21 19.86
N LYS A 178 -6.86 3.27 19.11
CA LYS A 178 -8.02 3.40 18.23
C LYS A 178 -7.57 3.48 16.78
N TYR A 179 -8.14 2.61 15.96
CA TYR A 179 -8.04 2.67 14.51
C TYR A 179 -9.36 3.20 13.96
N THR A 180 -9.31 4.34 13.28
CA THR A 180 -10.50 4.97 12.67
C THR A 180 -10.33 5.04 11.17
N GLU A 181 -11.36 4.65 10.44
CA GLU A 181 -11.45 4.71 8.98
C GLU A 181 -12.51 5.73 8.58
N HIS A 182 -12.18 6.61 7.64
CA HIS A 182 -13.15 7.42 6.91
C HIS A 182 -13.27 6.89 5.49
N ILE A 183 -14.45 6.38 5.13
CA ILE A 183 -14.67 5.69 3.86
C ILE A 183 -14.85 6.70 2.73
N VAL A 184 -13.96 6.66 1.72
CA VAL A 184 -14.08 7.51 0.52
C VAL A 184 -14.42 6.71 -0.73
N PHE A 185 -14.25 5.39 -0.71
CA PHE A 185 -14.74 4.49 -1.75
C PHE A 185 -15.06 3.11 -1.19
N PHE A 186 -16.08 2.45 -1.75
CA PHE A 186 -16.42 1.07 -1.39
C PHE A 186 -17.06 0.33 -2.57
N SER A 187 -16.41 -0.71 -3.09
CA SER A 187 -16.79 -1.33 -4.36
C SER A 187 -18.11 -2.11 -4.33
N ARG A 188 -18.58 -2.49 -3.13
CA ARG A 188 -19.81 -3.27 -2.97
C ARG A 188 -21.03 -2.41 -2.63
N ASP A 189 -20.83 -1.20 -2.12
CA ASP A 189 -21.91 -0.37 -1.60
C ASP A 189 -21.46 1.10 -1.48
N ASN A 190 -21.77 1.91 -2.50
CA ASN A 190 -21.45 3.34 -2.52
C ASN A 190 -22.17 4.14 -1.43
N SER A 191 -23.28 3.63 -0.86
CA SER A 191 -24.00 4.34 0.21
C SER A 191 -23.18 4.46 1.51
N ARG A 192 -22.03 3.78 1.59
CA ARG A 192 -21.09 3.86 2.72
C ARG A 192 -20.05 4.96 2.60
N VAL A 193 -19.95 5.64 1.46
CA VAL A 193 -19.03 6.77 1.31
C VAL A 193 -19.42 7.86 2.30
N GLY A 194 -18.42 8.42 3.00
CA GLY A 194 -18.58 9.40 4.05
C GLY A 194 -18.80 8.80 5.46
N ALA A 195 -18.94 7.48 5.59
CA ALA A 195 -19.06 6.85 6.90
C ALA A 195 -17.72 6.84 7.65
N ASP A 196 -17.78 7.07 8.96
CA ASP A 196 -16.66 6.88 9.87
C ASP A 196 -16.84 5.58 10.67
N LEU A 197 -15.81 4.74 10.66
CA LEU A 197 -15.76 3.50 11.43
C LEU A 197 -14.66 3.63 12.49
N SER A 198 -14.91 3.10 13.68
CA SER A 198 -13.96 3.12 14.80
C SER A 198 -13.80 1.73 15.37
N PHE A 199 -12.54 1.34 15.56
CA PHE A 199 -12.12 0.04 16.03
C PHE A 199 -11.12 0.19 17.17
N ASP A 200 -11.15 -0.73 18.10
CA ASP A 200 -10.02 -1.01 18.97
C ASP A 200 -8.89 -1.61 18.14
N GLY A 201 -7.68 -1.06 18.31
CA GLY A 201 -6.48 -1.49 17.61
C GLY A 201 -5.32 -1.65 18.57
N GLU A 202 -4.63 -2.79 18.51
CA GLU A 202 -3.47 -3.05 19.35
C GLU A 202 -2.40 -3.85 18.59
N LEU A 203 -1.15 -3.41 18.66
CA LEU A 203 -0.01 -4.18 18.16
C LEU A 203 0.51 -5.08 19.29
N LYS A 204 0.48 -6.40 19.08
CA LYS A 204 1.04 -7.42 20.00
C LYS A 204 1.96 -8.33 19.22
N ASP A 205 3.21 -8.42 19.65
CA ASP A 205 4.20 -9.34 19.05
C ASP A 205 4.29 -9.22 17.52
N GLY A 206 4.15 -8.00 16.99
CA GLY A 206 4.16 -7.71 15.55
C GLY A 206 2.86 -8.00 14.79
N ALA A 207 1.83 -8.54 15.46
CA ALA A 207 0.49 -8.70 14.92
C ALA A 207 -0.44 -7.56 15.35
N TRP A 208 -1.28 -7.11 14.44
CA TRP A 208 -2.30 -6.11 14.70
C TRP A 208 -3.64 -6.78 15.02
N HIS A 209 -4.11 -6.56 16.24
CA HIS A 209 -5.43 -6.93 16.71
C HIS A 209 -6.42 -5.81 16.36
N HIS A 210 -7.40 -6.13 15.52
CA HIS A 210 -8.41 -5.21 14.99
C HIS A 210 -9.80 -5.66 15.44
N LYS A 211 -10.47 -4.88 16.29
CA LYS A 211 -11.76 -5.28 16.90
C LYS A 211 -12.76 -4.14 16.92
N GLY A 212 -14.02 -4.41 16.60
CA GLY A 212 -15.08 -3.40 16.64
C GLY A 212 -16.32 -3.85 15.88
N LEU A 213 -17.03 -2.92 15.27
CA LEU A 213 -18.18 -3.20 14.42
C LEU A 213 -17.81 -2.96 12.96
N SER A 214 -18.12 -3.93 12.10
CA SER A 214 -18.02 -3.74 10.65
C SER A 214 -18.97 -2.63 10.18
N SER A 215 -18.84 -2.17 8.94
CA SER A 215 -19.78 -1.21 8.36
C SER A 215 -21.23 -1.67 8.48
N LYS A 216 -21.50 -2.97 8.39
CA LYS A 216 -22.84 -3.57 8.54
C LYS A 216 -23.35 -3.64 9.98
N GLY A 217 -22.54 -3.28 10.96
CA GLY A 217 -22.89 -3.36 12.39
C GLY A 217 -22.53 -4.70 13.04
N ASP A 218 -22.04 -5.68 12.27
CA ASP A 218 -21.64 -6.98 12.83
C ASP A 218 -20.32 -6.85 13.61
N PRO A 219 -20.19 -7.48 14.79
CA PRO A 219 -18.94 -7.49 15.54
C PRO A 219 -17.86 -8.23 14.76
N ILE A 220 -16.66 -7.66 14.75
CA ILE A 220 -15.46 -8.26 14.18
C ILE A 220 -14.34 -8.28 15.22
N TYR A 221 -13.55 -9.34 15.16
CA TYR A 221 -12.23 -9.39 15.76
C TYR A 221 -11.32 -10.16 14.80
N GLU A 222 -10.35 -9.44 14.25
CA GLU A 222 -9.43 -9.90 13.24
C GLU A 222 -7.99 -9.72 13.75
N ILE A 223 -7.12 -10.62 13.33
CA ILE A 223 -5.67 -10.52 13.54
C ILE A 223 -5.04 -10.34 12.16
N TRP A 224 -4.18 -9.34 12.06
CA TRP A 224 -3.46 -8.97 10.85
C TRP A 224 -1.96 -9.12 11.10
N SER A 225 -1.26 -9.69 10.14
CA SER A 225 0.20 -9.81 10.17
C SER A 225 0.80 -9.11 8.96
N ARG A 226 2.06 -8.67 9.06
CA ARG A 226 2.79 -8.10 7.92
C ARG A 226 2.81 -9.08 6.75
N ASP A 227 2.45 -8.61 5.57
CA ASP A 227 2.52 -9.41 4.33
C ASP A 227 3.88 -9.23 3.67
N ASN A 228 4.92 -9.73 4.35
CA ASN A 228 6.30 -9.75 3.87
C ASN A 228 6.55 -10.97 2.96
#